data_AF-A0A7C1QLB8-F1
#
_entry.id   AF-A0A7C1QLB8-F1
#
_cell.length_a   1.000
_cell.length_b   1.000
_cell.length_c   1.000
_cell.angle_alpha   90.00
_cell.angle_beta   90.00
_cell.angle_gamma   90.00
#
_symmetry.space_group_name_H-M   'P 1'
#
loop_
_entity.id
_entity.type
_entity.pdbx_description
1 polymer ?
#
loop_
_entity_poly.entity_id
_entity_poly.type
_entity_poly.pdbx_seq_one_letter_code
_entity_poly.pdbx_strand_id
1 'polypeptide(L)'
;MKLLTESIHLFEEKNVKLISIASDTTRLLKNFKEQNNFAIDMISDRGAKIAKEYGVYWYAKGFSNIKIKQAVPSKFLIDKNGIIVWKYIGKDKTDRPTVNMMMILIEKYIKNPK
;
A
#
# COMPACT_ATOMS: atom_id res chain seq x y z
N MET A 1 0.30 0.07 -17.75
CA MET A 1 -0.31 -0.02 -16.40
C MET A 1 -0.05 1.31 -15.72
N LYS A 2 -1.08 2.10 -15.41
CA LYS A 2 -0.92 3.41 -14.76
C LYS A 2 -0.41 3.21 -13.33
N LEU A 3 0.59 3.97 -12.90
CA LEU A 3 1.10 3.86 -11.54
C LEU A 3 0.02 4.37 -10.57
N LEU A 4 0.00 3.80 -9.36
CA LEU A 4 -0.95 4.20 -8.33
C LEU A 4 -0.80 5.70 -7.99
N THR A 5 0.44 6.16 -7.93
CA THR A 5 0.82 7.55 -7.62
C THR A 5 0.40 8.53 -8.71
N GLU A 6 0.36 8.11 -9.98
CA GLU A 6 -0.17 8.91 -11.10
C GLU A 6 -1.71 9.05 -11.06
N SER A 7 -2.36 8.25 -10.23
CA SER A 7 -3.82 8.20 -10.09
C SER A 7 -4.30 8.74 -8.75
N ILE A 8 -3.44 9.45 -8.01
CA ILE A 8 -3.74 9.93 -6.65
C ILE A 8 -5.01 10.78 -6.57
N HIS A 9 -5.26 11.64 -7.56
CA HIS A 9 -6.46 12.48 -7.66
C HIS A 9 -7.76 11.66 -7.58
N LEU A 10 -7.79 10.45 -8.14
CA LEU A 10 -8.99 9.59 -8.08
C LEU A 10 -9.30 9.13 -6.65
N PHE A 11 -8.27 8.97 -5.81
CA PHE A 11 -8.46 8.63 -4.40
C PHE A 11 -8.87 9.87 -3.60
N GLU A 12 -8.27 11.02 -3.90
CA GLU A 12 -8.60 12.31 -3.26
C GLU A 12 -10.04 12.74 -3.53
N GLU A 13 -10.54 12.58 -4.76
CA GLU A 13 -11.95 12.81 -5.15
C GLU A 13 -12.94 11.95 -4.35
N LYS A 14 -12.48 10.78 -3.86
CA LYS A 14 -13.26 9.88 -3.00
C LYS A 14 -12.99 10.10 -1.51
N ASN A 15 -12.27 11.17 -1.14
CA ASN A 15 -11.81 11.45 0.21
C ASN A 15 -11.02 10.29 0.85
N VAL A 16 -10.21 9.60 0.02
CA VAL A 16 -9.34 8.49 0.43
C VAL A 16 -7.89 8.93 0.33
N LYS A 17 -7.17 8.86 1.47
CA LYS A 17 -5.74 9.15 1.51
C LYS A 17 -4.92 7.91 1.17
N LEU A 18 -3.95 8.04 0.26
CA LEU A 18 -2.96 7.00 0.00
C LEU A 18 -1.74 7.16 0.91
N ILE A 19 -1.35 6.07 1.57
CA ILE A 19 -0.15 5.98 2.40
C ILE A 19 0.61 4.73 1.98
N SER A 20 1.91 4.87 1.74
CA SER A 20 2.82 3.74 1.50
C SER A 20 3.58 3.39 2.78
N ILE A 21 3.82 2.11 3.02
CA ILE A 21 4.58 1.61 4.16
C ILE A 21 5.61 0.61 3.64
N ALA A 22 6.87 0.76 4.05
CA ALA A 22 7.95 -0.13 3.67
C ALA A 22 8.98 -0.27 4.79
N SER A 23 9.70 -1.40 4.80
CA SER A 23 10.74 -1.68 5.81
C SER A 23 12.05 -0.88 5.60
N ASP A 24 12.16 -0.19 4.46
CA ASP A 24 13.27 0.67 4.10
C ASP A 24 13.43 1.83 5.09
N THR A 25 14.66 2.36 5.17
CA THR A 25 14.99 3.47 6.06
C THR A 25 14.29 4.77 5.62
N THR A 26 14.02 5.68 6.56
CA THR A 26 13.48 7.02 6.26
C THR A 26 14.29 7.75 5.18
N ARG A 27 15.63 7.65 5.22
CA ARG A 27 16.51 8.25 4.20
C ARG A 27 16.24 7.68 2.81
N LEU A 28 16.16 6.35 2.69
CA LEU A 28 15.90 5.69 1.41
C LEU A 28 14.52 6.03 0.87
N LEU A 29 13.49 6.02 1.72
CA LEU A 29 12.13 6.38 1.31
C LEU A 29 11.99 7.84 0.94
N LYS A 30 12.66 8.75 1.65
CA LYS A 30 12.71 10.17 1.30
C LYS A 30 13.32 10.37 -0.09
N ASN A 31 14.51 9.80 -0.33
CA ASN A 31 15.17 9.89 -1.63
C ASN A 31 14.30 9.28 -2.74
N PHE A 32 13.67 8.13 -2.49
CA PHE A 32 12.78 7.48 -3.45
C PHE A 32 11.55 8.33 -3.78
N LYS A 33 10.94 8.97 -2.77
CA LYS A 33 9.82 9.91 -2.95
C LYS A 33 10.23 11.10 -3.80
N GLU A 34 11.36 11.72 -3.50
CA GLU A 34 11.86 12.91 -4.19
C GLU A 34 12.25 12.62 -5.64
N GLN A 35 13.01 11.54 -5.88
CA GLN A 35 13.46 11.15 -7.23
C GLN A 35 12.32 10.84 -8.19
N ASN A 36 11.19 10.33 -7.67
CA ASN A 36 10.03 9.96 -8.48
C ASN A 36 8.87 10.96 -8.37
N ASN A 37 9.08 12.10 -7.69
CA ASN A 37 8.06 13.13 -7.45
C ASN A 37 6.71 12.58 -6.95
N PHE A 38 6.76 11.64 -6.00
CA PHE A 38 5.55 11.00 -5.48
C PHE A 38 4.80 11.91 -4.49
N ALA A 39 3.54 12.21 -4.77
CA ALA A 39 2.67 13.04 -3.94
C ALA A 39 2.02 12.29 -2.74
N ILE A 40 2.56 11.15 -2.33
CA ILE A 40 2.03 10.34 -1.21
C ILE A 40 2.93 10.38 0.01
N ASP A 41 2.35 10.11 1.17
CA ASP A 41 3.13 9.85 2.38
C ASP A 41 3.76 8.45 2.34
N MET A 42 5.01 8.36 2.81
CA MET A 42 5.75 7.11 2.90
C MET A 42 6.24 6.92 4.33
N ILE A 43 5.81 5.83 4.97
CA ILE A 43 6.17 5.47 6.34
C ILE A 43 7.30 4.44 6.31
N SER A 44 8.35 4.72 7.07
CA SER A 44 9.44 3.79 7.33
C SER A 44 9.06 2.87 8.50
N ASP A 45 8.66 1.63 8.19
CA ASP A 45 8.42 0.57 9.16
C ASP A 45 9.70 -0.23 9.43
N ARG A 46 10.75 0.46 9.90
CA ARG A 46 12.03 -0.21 10.21
C ARG A 46 11.78 -1.30 11.27
N GLY A 47 12.19 -2.53 10.97
CA GLY A 47 11.94 -3.70 11.82
C GLY A 47 10.60 -4.40 11.57
N ALA A 48 9.81 -3.92 10.60
CA ALA A 48 8.57 -4.51 10.12
C ALA A 48 7.51 -4.68 11.22
N LYS A 49 7.38 -3.72 12.14
CA LYS A 49 6.43 -3.79 13.25
C LYS A 49 4.99 -3.72 12.74
N ILE A 50 4.69 -2.72 11.90
CA ILE A 50 3.37 -2.55 11.30
C ILE A 50 3.05 -3.76 10.42
N ALA A 51 3.99 -4.18 9.57
CA ALA A 51 3.77 -5.35 8.71
C ALA A 51 3.49 -6.65 9.51
N LYS A 52 4.09 -6.82 10.70
CA LYS A 52 3.80 -7.96 11.59
C LYS A 52 2.41 -7.85 12.21
N GLU A 53 2.03 -6.66 12.71
CA GLU A 53 0.70 -6.44 13.29
C GLU A 53 -0.43 -6.62 12.28
N TYR A 54 -0.19 -6.22 11.03
CA TYR A 54 -1.13 -6.44 9.91
C TYR A 54 -1.06 -7.88 9.35
N GLY A 55 -0.19 -8.72 9.91
CA GLY A 55 -0.04 -10.11 9.52
C GLY A 55 0.43 -10.29 8.09
N VAL A 56 1.29 -9.42 7.56
CA VAL A 56 1.82 -9.43 6.17
C VAL A 56 3.35 -9.49 6.12
N TYR A 57 3.96 -10.12 7.12
CA TYR A 57 5.42 -10.28 7.23
C TYR A 57 5.82 -11.75 7.33
N TRP A 58 6.27 -12.35 6.22
CA TRP A 58 6.65 -13.76 6.15
C TRP A 58 7.71 -14.06 5.09
N TYR A 59 8.07 -15.34 4.95
CA TYR A 59 9.03 -15.81 3.96
C TYR A 59 8.43 -15.79 2.54
N ALA A 60 8.85 -14.83 1.73
CA ALA A 60 8.44 -14.68 0.35
C ALA A 60 9.65 -14.76 -0.60
N LYS A 61 9.41 -15.07 -1.88
CA LYS A 61 10.46 -15.12 -2.89
C LYS A 61 11.11 -13.73 -3.05
N GLY A 62 12.38 -13.63 -2.71
CA GLY A 62 13.20 -12.45 -2.94
C GLY A 62 13.75 -12.37 -4.36
N PHE A 63 14.79 -11.57 -4.57
CA PHE A 63 15.38 -11.29 -5.88
C PHE A 63 16.00 -12.52 -6.57
N SER A 64 16.47 -13.51 -5.80
CA SER A 64 17.20 -14.70 -6.29
C SER A 64 16.44 -16.03 -6.12
N ASN A 65 15.10 -16.02 -6.07
CA ASN A 65 14.26 -17.16 -5.67
C ASN A 65 14.50 -17.68 -4.23
N ILE A 66 15.46 -17.13 -3.51
CA ILE A 66 15.67 -17.38 -2.09
C ILE A 66 14.50 -16.76 -1.33
N LYS A 67 13.89 -17.55 -0.44
CA LYS A 67 12.86 -17.05 0.46
C LYS A 67 13.51 -16.22 1.55
N ILE A 68 13.14 -14.95 1.64
CA ILE A 68 13.56 -14.05 2.71
C ILE A 68 12.36 -13.60 3.52
N LYS A 69 12.56 -13.33 4.80
CA LYS A 69 11.51 -12.79 5.65
C LYS A 69 11.32 -11.30 5.34
N GLN A 70 10.17 -10.94 4.79
CA GLN A 70 9.92 -9.58 4.30
C GLN A 70 8.44 -9.21 4.44
N ALA A 71 8.16 -7.91 4.39
CA ALA A 71 6.80 -7.45 4.15
C ALA A 71 6.39 -7.91 2.74
N VAL A 72 5.23 -8.54 2.63
CA VAL A 72 4.69 -8.92 1.32
C VAL A 72 3.84 -7.80 0.75
N PRO A 73 3.72 -7.71 -0.58
CA PRO A 73 2.79 -6.79 -1.20
C PRO A 73 1.37 -6.94 -0.68
N SER A 74 0.83 -5.88 -0.11
CA SER A 74 -0.53 -5.86 0.42
C SER A 74 -1.17 -4.49 0.26
N LYS A 75 -2.49 -4.45 0.27
CA LYS A 75 -3.28 -3.23 0.35
C LYS A 75 -4.40 -3.41 1.37
N PHE A 76 -4.68 -2.36 2.10
CA PHE A 76 -5.75 -2.30 3.07
C PHE A 76 -6.56 -1.05 2.80
N LEU A 77 -7.88 -1.18 2.82
CA LEU A 77 -8.81 -0.06 2.83
C LEU A 77 -9.36 0.04 4.26
N ILE A 78 -9.10 1.17 4.89
CA ILE A 78 -9.47 1.46 6.27
C ILE A 78 -10.49 2.58 6.23
N ASP A 79 -11.62 2.40 6.90
CA ASP A 79 -12.67 3.43 6.98
C ASP A 79 -12.32 4.51 8.03
N LYS A 80 -13.17 5.53 8.14
CA LYS A 80 -12.99 6.64 9.09
C LYS A 80 -13.04 6.23 10.57
N ASN A 81 -13.54 5.04 10.88
CA ASN A 81 -13.60 4.50 12.25
C ASN A 81 -12.38 3.64 12.57
N GLY A 82 -11.41 3.53 11.64
CA GLY A 82 -10.23 2.69 11.80
C GLY A 82 -10.47 1.21 11.49
N ILE A 83 -11.59 0.85 10.87
CA ILE A 83 -11.93 -0.53 10.54
C ILE A 83 -11.40 -0.89 9.15
N ILE A 84 -10.69 -2.03 9.05
CA ILE A 84 -10.29 -2.59 7.76
C ILE A 84 -11.55 -3.17 7.08
N VAL A 85 -12.09 -2.45 6.10
CA VAL A 85 -13.28 -2.86 5.33
C VAL A 85 -12.92 -3.71 4.11
N TRP A 86 -11.66 -3.65 3.68
CA TRP A 86 -11.15 -4.53 2.63
C TRP A 86 -9.64 -4.73 2.74
N LYS A 87 -9.15 -5.90 2.34
CA LYS A 87 -7.72 -6.20 2.24
C LYS A 87 -7.41 -7.02 0.99
N TYR A 88 -6.19 -6.87 0.52
CA TYR A 88 -5.60 -7.67 -0.53
C TYR A 88 -4.17 -8.01 -0.18
N ILE A 89 -3.80 -9.27 -0.38
CA ILE A 89 -2.46 -9.79 -0.16
C ILE A 89 -2.01 -10.41 -1.48
N GLY A 90 -0.95 -9.87 -2.06
CA GLY A 90 -0.42 -10.33 -3.33
C GLY A 90 0.28 -11.68 -3.19
N LYS A 91 0.14 -12.51 -4.23
CA LYS A 91 0.78 -13.83 -4.34
C LYS A 91 2.28 -13.73 -4.58
N ASP A 92 2.73 -12.65 -5.22
CA ASP A 92 4.14 -12.39 -5.53
C ASP A 92 4.48 -10.89 -5.55
N LYS A 93 5.75 -10.58 -5.89
CA LYS A 93 6.27 -9.21 -5.91
C LYS A 93 5.60 -8.28 -6.93
N THR A 94 4.89 -8.82 -7.91
CA THR A 94 4.18 -8.06 -8.96
C THR A 94 2.66 -8.08 -8.80
N ASP A 95 2.12 -9.03 -8.04
CA ASP A 95 0.69 -9.17 -7.83
C ASP A 95 0.12 -7.99 -7.04
N ARG A 96 -0.69 -7.17 -7.71
CA ARG A 96 -1.35 -5.97 -7.14
C ARG A 96 -2.72 -5.82 -7.79
N PRO A 97 -3.72 -5.33 -7.04
CA PRO A 97 -5.00 -4.94 -7.62
C PRO A 97 -4.80 -3.69 -8.48
N THR A 98 -5.60 -3.59 -9.54
CA THR A 98 -5.60 -2.43 -10.45
C THR A 98 -6.28 -1.21 -9.80
N VAL A 99 -5.98 -0.01 -10.31
CA VAL A 99 -6.63 1.23 -9.86
C VAL A 99 -8.16 1.14 -10.01
N ASN A 100 -8.65 0.64 -11.15
CA ASN A 100 -10.08 0.46 -11.39
C ASN A 100 -10.74 -0.46 -10.36
N MET A 101 -10.09 -1.59 -10.03
CA MET A 101 -10.58 -2.50 -8.99
C MET A 101 -10.67 -1.79 -7.64
N MET A 102 -9.64 -1.00 -7.27
CA MET A 102 -9.64 -0.23 -6.04
C MET A 102 -10.75 0.83 -6.01
N MET A 103 -11.04 1.52 -7.11
CA MET A 103 -12.13 2.48 -7.19
C MET A 103 -13.50 1.82 -6.95
N ILE A 104 -13.76 0.69 -7.59
CA ILE A 104 -15.01 -0.08 -7.38
C ILE A 104 -15.16 -0.48 -5.91
N LEU A 105 -14.07 -0.90 -5.27
CA LEU A 105 -14.07 -1.29 -3.86
C LEU A 105 -14.28 -0.10 -2.93
N ILE A 106 -13.67 1.04 -3.23
CA ILE A 106 -13.89 2.28 -2.48
C ILE A 106 -15.37 2.68 -2.56
N GLU A 107 -15.98 2.69 -3.75
CA GLU A 107 -17.40 3.01 -3.89
C GLU A 107 -18.32 2.02 -3.15
N LYS A 108 -17.92 0.75 -3.13
CA LYS A 108 -18.67 -0.30 -2.41
C LYS A 108 -18.62 -0.13 -0.89
N TYR A 109 -17.45 0.17 -0.32
CA TYR A 109 -17.22 0.13 1.13
C TYR A 109 -17.19 1.50 1.80
N ILE A 110 -16.76 2.54 1.10
CA ILE A 110 -16.69 3.92 1.58
C ILE A 110 -17.84 4.67 0.92
N LYS A 111 -19.02 4.61 1.53
CA LYS A 111 -20.14 5.47 1.13
C LYS A 111 -19.80 6.90 1.54
N ASN A 112 -19.75 7.82 0.58
CA ASN A 112 -19.67 9.25 0.88
C ASN A 112 -20.86 9.63 1.77
N PRO A 113 -20.67 10.04 3.03
CA PRO A 113 -21.68 10.85 3.67
C PRO A 113 -21.75 12.14 2.85
N LYS A 114 -22.90 12.39 2.22
CA LYS A 114 -23.22 13.71 1.68
C LYS A 114 -23.13 14.76 2.78
#